data_AF-A0A7Z9WXC3-F1
#
_entry.id   AF-A0A7Z9WXC3-F1
#
_cell.length_a   1.000
_cell.length_b   1.000
_cell.length_c   1.000
_cell.angle_alpha   90.00
_cell.angle_beta   90.00
_cell.angle_gamma   90.00
#
_symmetry.space_group_name_H-M   'P 1'
#
loop_
_entity.id
_entity.type
_entity.pdbx_description
1 polymer ?
#
loop_
_entity_poly.entity_id
_entity_poly.type
_entity_poly.pdbx_seq_one_letter_code
_entity_poly.pdbx_strand_id
1 'polypeptide(L)'
;LPADHLILRKNAFQEAVAKAMELAVEGKIVTFGIEPQYPETGYGYIEQGEGSSVQSFCEKPDLDTAKSYIAQGNYYWNSGMFAFSIKTFRKEMKRFAPQILSAMRESVLLGHRDGTFFRLDEAAMARSPSDSLDYALMEKTGCAAVVAADLDWSDIGSWHALWEVSGKDDNGNVILGDVLMEDTKNCLVRSENTLVATVGLENMLVVETSDAVLVAPLSRSQDVKKIVTKLKKSNRDEFKLHRTVHRPWGSYTVLEKHERYQIKRITVSPGSKLSLQMHHHRHEHWVVVSGTARITNGDDIFLLYENQSTYIPAGVRHRLENPGVVDLELIEVQNGSYLGEDDI
;
A
#
# COMPACT_ATOMS: atom_id res chain seq x y z
N LEU A 1 14.03 2.19 -2.47
CA LEU A 1 13.10 3.33 -2.64
C LEU A 1 11.78 2.92 -2.04
N PRO A 2 11.21 3.70 -1.11
CA PRO A 2 9.82 3.55 -0.69
C PRO A 2 8.88 3.76 -1.88
N ALA A 3 7.73 3.08 -1.87
CA ALA A 3 6.78 3.11 -3.00
C ALA A 3 5.71 4.20 -2.86
N ASP A 4 5.69 4.87 -1.71
CA ASP A 4 4.66 5.76 -1.20
C ASP A 4 5.14 7.22 -1.08
N HIS A 5 6.32 7.54 -1.63
CA HIS A 5 6.87 8.90 -1.60
C HIS A 5 6.57 9.67 -2.89
N LEU A 6 6.41 10.98 -2.77
CA LEU A 6 6.33 11.92 -3.89
C LEU A 6 7.69 12.61 -4.11
N ILE A 7 8.11 12.66 -5.37
CA ILE A 7 9.31 13.41 -5.81
C ILE A 7 8.90 14.22 -7.04
N LEU A 8 8.86 15.54 -6.90
CA LEU A 8 8.46 16.43 -8.00
C LEU A 8 9.63 16.77 -8.93
N ARG A 9 10.86 16.86 -8.42
CA ARG A 9 12.05 17.23 -9.21
C ARG A 9 12.81 16.01 -9.74
N LYS A 10 12.28 15.41 -10.80
CA LYS A 10 12.81 14.17 -11.41
C LYS A 10 14.29 14.25 -11.83
N ASN A 11 14.73 15.36 -12.44
CA ASN A 11 16.12 15.50 -12.89
C ASN A 11 17.10 15.56 -11.71
N ALA A 12 16.76 16.33 -10.66
CA ALA A 12 17.55 16.39 -9.43
C ALA A 12 17.66 15.01 -8.75
N PHE A 13 16.57 14.24 -8.79
CA PHE A 13 16.58 12.87 -8.30
C PHE A 13 17.53 11.96 -9.09
N GLN A 14 17.51 12.03 -10.42
CA GLN A 14 18.42 11.25 -11.27
C GLN A 14 19.89 11.60 -11.01
N GLU A 15 20.20 12.88 -10.84
CA GLU A 15 21.56 13.34 -10.47
C GLU A 15 21.98 12.83 -9.09
N ALA A 16 21.07 12.87 -8.11
CA ALA A 16 21.33 12.34 -6.78
C ALA A 16 21.58 10.82 -6.83
N VAL A 17 20.81 10.08 -7.63
CA VAL A 17 20.99 8.63 -7.83
C VAL A 17 22.35 8.34 -8.47
N ALA A 18 22.77 9.12 -9.47
CA ALA A 18 24.09 8.95 -10.10
C ALA A 18 25.23 9.13 -9.08
N LYS A 19 25.19 10.17 -8.25
CA LYS A 19 26.15 10.38 -7.15
C LYS A 19 26.11 9.26 -6.12
N ALA A 20 24.92 8.78 -5.77
CA ALA A 20 24.76 7.68 -4.83
C ALA A 20 25.33 6.36 -5.39
N MET A 21 25.24 6.14 -6.71
CA MET A 21 25.86 4.99 -7.36
C MET A 21 27.39 5.03 -7.27
N GLU A 22 28.02 6.18 -7.49
CA GLU A 22 29.48 6.35 -7.37
C GLU A 22 29.95 5.96 -5.97
N LEU A 23 29.32 6.51 -4.93
CA LEU A 23 29.63 6.20 -3.52
C LEU A 23 29.34 4.73 -3.16
N ALA A 24 28.27 4.14 -3.71
CA ALA A 24 27.95 2.73 -3.47
C ALA A 24 28.99 1.77 -4.07
N VAL A 25 29.59 2.14 -5.22
CA VAL A 25 30.72 1.39 -5.83
C VAL A 25 31.97 1.45 -4.95
N GLU A 26 32.21 2.58 -4.29
CA GLU A 26 33.27 2.75 -3.28
C GLU A 26 33.00 1.99 -1.97
N GLY A 27 31.86 1.30 -1.88
CA GLY A 27 31.51 0.45 -0.74
C GLY A 27 30.79 1.18 0.38
N LYS A 28 30.19 2.35 0.10
CA LYS A 28 29.29 3.04 1.03
C LYS A 28 27.87 2.46 1.02
N ILE A 29 27.15 2.69 2.11
CA ILE A 29 25.69 2.56 2.18
C ILE A 29 25.13 3.98 2.15
N VAL A 30 24.58 4.37 1.02
CA VAL A 30 24.18 5.75 0.76
C VAL A 30 22.71 5.94 1.14
N THR A 31 22.42 6.98 1.89
CA THR A 31 21.07 7.53 2.08
C THR A 31 20.94 8.88 1.37
N PHE A 32 19.71 9.33 1.13
CA PHE A 32 19.42 10.61 0.50
C PHE A 32 18.86 11.56 1.55
N GLY A 33 19.56 12.69 1.74
CA GLY A 33 19.23 13.72 2.71
C GLY A 33 18.38 14.82 2.09
N ILE A 34 17.27 15.17 2.74
CA ILE A 34 16.41 16.30 2.35
C ILE A 34 16.65 17.45 3.31
N GLU A 35 16.74 18.68 2.79
CA GLU A 35 16.91 19.88 3.62
C GLU A 35 15.68 20.08 4.53
N PRO A 36 15.86 20.12 5.87
CA PRO A 36 14.75 20.31 6.79
C PRO A 36 14.15 21.71 6.69
N GLN A 37 12.83 21.81 6.52
CA GLN A 37 12.12 23.09 6.51
C GLN A 37 11.50 23.45 7.87
N TYR A 38 11.31 22.45 8.74
CA TYR A 38 10.72 22.59 10.07
C TYR A 38 11.17 21.43 10.97
N PRO A 39 11.07 21.53 12.32
CA PRO A 39 11.56 20.49 13.22
C PRO A 39 10.59 19.30 13.31
N GLU A 40 10.50 18.51 12.24
CA GLU A 40 9.71 17.27 12.20
C GLU A 40 10.29 16.23 13.17
N THR A 41 9.43 15.56 13.93
CA THR A 41 9.80 14.50 14.89
C THR A 41 9.51 13.10 14.36
N GLY A 42 8.77 12.99 13.25
CA GLY A 42 8.43 11.76 12.57
C GLY A 42 9.52 11.23 11.62
N TYR A 43 10.53 12.03 11.30
CA TYR A 43 11.62 11.67 10.39
C TYR A 43 12.91 11.32 11.13
N GLY A 44 13.75 10.52 10.49
CA GLY A 44 15.16 10.40 10.86
C GLY A 44 15.96 11.62 10.43
N TYR A 45 17.02 11.93 11.17
CA TYR A 45 17.95 13.01 10.89
C TYR A 45 19.36 12.44 10.66
N ILE A 46 20.04 13.00 9.67
CA ILE A 46 21.36 12.60 9.22
C ILE A 46 22.28 13.81 9.41
N GLU A 47 23.25 13.69 10.31
CA GLU A 47 24.33 14.68 10.44
C GLU A 47 25.38 14.41 9.35
N GLN A 48 25.54 15.35 8.44
CA GLN A 48 26.60 15.29 7.44
C GLN A 48 27.94 15.68 8.08
N GLY A 49 28.92 14.80 7.93
CA GLY A 49 30.31 15.06 8.27
C GLY A 49 31.09 15.64 7.10
N GLU A 50 32.39 15.39 7.04
CA GLU A 50 33.21 15.82 5.90
C GLU A 50 32.79 15.10 4.60
N GLY A 51 32.64 15.88 3.52
CA GLY A 51 32.22 15.37 2.22
C GLY A 51 30.83 14.73 2.27
N SER A 52 30.72 13.48 1.85
CA SER A 52 29.47 12.71 1.89
C SER A 52 29.36 11.79 3.11
N SER A 53 30.26 11.89 4.09
CA SER A 53 30.21 11.01 5.27
C SER A 53 29.01 11.33 6.17
N VAL A 54 28.46 10.31 6.82
CA VAL A 54 27.47 10.46 7.88
C VAL A 54 28.20 10.41 9.22
N GLN A 55 28.13 11.51 9.97
CA GLN A 55 28.73 11.61 11.30
C GLN A 55 27.84 10.97 12.36
N SER A 56 26.53 11.23 12.28
CA SER A 56 25.54 10.60 13.13
C SER A 56 24.21 10.42 12.38
N PHE A 57 23.44 9.45 12.83
CA PHE A 57 22.09 9.17 12.33
C PHE A 57 21.19 8.98 13.55
N CYS A 58 20.07 9.68 13.58
CA CYS A 58 19.12 9.62 14.70
C CYS A 58 17.69 9.49 14.16
N GLU A 59 17.04 8.37 14.42
CA GLU A 59 15.66 8.16 14.02
C GLU A 59 14.68 8.82 15.02
N LYS A 60 13.80 9.70 14.52
CA LYS A 60 12.67 10.30 15.26
C LYS A 60 13.06 10.98 16.60
N PRO A 61 13.86 12.05 16.54
CA PRO A 61 14.24 12.81 17.73
C PRO A 61 13.04 13.52 18.37
N ASP A 62 13.19 13.92 19.63
CA ASP A 62 12.24 14.85 20.24
C ASP A 62 12.30 16.25 19.59
N LEU A 63 11.28 17.06 19.84
CA LEU A 63 11.12 18.38 19.21
C LEU A 63 12.28 19.35 19.51
N ASP A 64 12.85 19.32 20.71
CA ASP A 64 13.92 20.25 21.07
C ASP A 64 15.25 19.82 20.43
N THR A 65 15.48 18.51 20.34
CA THR A 65 16.59 17.93 19.56
C THR A 65 16.45 18.27 18.07
N ALA A 66 15.26 18.12 17.48
CA ALA A 66 15.02 18.48 16.07
C ALA A 66 15.27 19.97 15.78
N LYS A 67 14.85 20.88 16.67
CA LYS A 67 15.18 22.31 16.56
C LYS A 67 16.68 22.56 16.58
N SER A 68 17.41 21.86 17.46
CA SER A 68 18.87 21.97 17.55
C SER A 68 19.55 21.51 16.26
N TYR A 69 19.08 20.42 15.64
CA TYR A 69 19.60 19.92 14.36
C TYR A 69 19.45 20.93 13.23
N ILE A 70 18.28 21.56 13.11
CA ILE A 70 18.04 22.60 12.09
C ILE A 70 18.94 23.82 12.33
N ALA A 71 19.11 24.23 13.59
CA ALA A 71 19.95 25.37 13.93
C ALA A 71 21.43 25.15 13.59
N GLN A 72 21.90 23.91 13.59
CA GLN A 72 23.28 23.56 13.21
C GLN A 72 23.53 23.60 11.70
N GLY A 73 22.49 23.38 10.88
CA GLY A 73 22.54 23.54 9.41
C GLY A 73 23.28 22.44 8.64
N ASN A 74 23.87 21.45 9.32
CA ASN A 74 24.52 20.27 8.71
C ASN A 74 23.68 18.99 8.85
N TYR A 75 22.41 19.10 9.23
CA TYR A 75 21.48 17.99 9.37
C TYR A 75 20.48 17.94 8.21
N TYR A 76 20.16 16.72 7.78
CA TYR A 76 19.19 16.44 6.73
C TYR A 76 18.15 15.43 7.22
N TRP A 77 16.91 15.53 6.72
CA TRP A 77 15.94 14.47 6.90
C TRP A 77 16.34 13.22 6.11
N ASN A 78 16.20 12.06 6.74
CA ASN A 78 16.32 10.76 6.09
C ASN A 78 15.07 10.50 5.23
N SER A 79 15.27 10.42 3.92
CA SER A 79 14.17 10.14 2.97
C SER A 79 13.75 8.66 2.90
N GLY A 80 14.37 7.76 3.67
CA GLY A 80 14.13 6.31 3.58
C GLY A 80 14.62 5.65 2.28
N MET A 81 15.29 6.42 1.42
CA MET A 81 15.89 5.92 0.19
C MET A 81 17.33 5.48 0.43
N PHE A 82 17.72 4.33 -0.13
CA PHE A 82 19.06 3.78 0.03
C PHE A 82 19.64 3.30 -1.29
N ALA A 83 20.96 3.45 -1.45
CA ALA A 83 21.75 2.87 -2.52
C ALA A 83 23.01 2.20 -1.95
N PHE A 84 23.27 0.96 -2.38
CA PHE A 84 24.41 0.18 -1.90
C PHE A 84 24.75 -0.94 -2.87
N SER A 85 25.99 -1.43 -2.82
CA SER A 85 26.33 -2.70 -3.45
C SER A 85 25.79 -3.87 -2.62
N ILE A 86 25.34 -4.95 -3.27
CA ILE A 86 24.90 -6.18 -2.59
C ILE A 86 26.01 -6.74 -1.70
N LYS A 87 27.27 -6.61 -2.12
CA LYS A 87 28.44 -7.07 -1.37
C LYS A 87 28.59 -6.32 -0.04
N THR A 88 28.54 -4.99 -0.08
CA THR A 88 28.62 -4.14 1.12
C THR A 88 27.43 -4.39 2.04
N PHE A 89 26.22 -4.36 1.49
CA PHE A 89 25.00 -4.56 2.27
C PHE A 89 25.01 -5.89 3.02
N ARG A 90 25.35 -7.00 2.35
CA ARG A 90 25.43 -8.31 2.99
C ARG A 90 26.52 -8.38 4.06
N LYS A 91 27.66 -7.71 3.85
CA LYS A 91 28.74 -7.64 4.84
C LYS A 91 28.27 -6.95 6.11
N GLU A 92 27.64 -5.79 5.97
CA GLU A 92 27.19 -4.98 7.11
C GLU A 92 25.97 -5.61 7.80
N MET A 93 24.99 -6.14 7.06
CA MET A 93 23.87 -6.89 7.65
C MET A 93 24.35 -8.13 8.41
N LYS A 94 25.39 -8.83 7.95
CA LYS A 94 25.98 -9.94 8.72
C LYS A 94 26.59 -9.46 10.04
N ARG A 95 27.08 -8.23 10.10
CA ARG A 95 27.71 -7.65 11.30
C ARG A 95 26.68 -7.13 12.30
N PHE A 96 25.68 -6.38 11.83
CA PHE A 96 24.76 -5.63 12.70
C PHE A 96 23.36 -6.25 12.84
N ALA A 97 22.93 -7.05 11.86
CA ALA A 97 21.63 -7.70 11.84
C ALA A 97 21.68 -9.16 11.34
N PRO A 98 22.55 -10.03 11.91
CA PRO A 98 22.75 -11.39 11.42
C PRO A 98 21.48 -12.24 11.46
N GLN A 99 20.60 -12.00 12.44
CA GLN A 99 19.33 -12.72 12.59
C GLN A 99 18.38 -12.42 11.42
N ILE A 100 18.21 -11.14 11.06
CA ILE A 100 17.42 -10.73 9.88
C ILE A 100 18.00 -11.37 8.62
N LEU A 101 19.32 -11.26 8.43
CA LEU A 101 19.98 -11.84 7.25
C LEU A 101 19.79 -13.36 7.16
N SER A 102 19.86 -14.08 8.28
CA SER A 102 19.66 -15.53 8.31
C SER A 102 18.23 -15.92 7.98
N ALA A 103 17.25 -15.31 8.66
CA ALA A 103 15.83 -15.58 8.47
C ALA A 103 15.39 -15.31 7.03
N MET A 104 15.79 -14.17 6.46
CA MET A 104 15.46 -13.80 5.07
C MET A 104 16.09 -14.78 4.06
N ARG A 105 17.34 -15.21 4.28
CA ARG A 105 17.98 -16.18 3.38
C ARG A 105 17.29 -17.53 3.42
N GLU A 106 16.94 -18.01 4.59
CA GLU A 106 16.20 -19.26 4.76
C GLU A 106 14.81 -19.16 4.14
N SER A 107 14.10 -18.04 4.36
CA SER A 107 12.77 -17.82 3.82
C SER A 107 12.73 -17.79 2.29
N VAL A 108 13.78 -17.25 1.66
CA VAL A 108 13.95 -17.33 0.20
C VAL A 108 14.33 -18.75 -0.27
N LEU A 109 15.16 -19.48 0.47
CA LEU A 109 15.57 -20.85 0.11
C LEU A 109 14.42 -21.85 0.19
N LEU A 110 13.54 -21.71 1.18
CA LEU A 110 12.38 -22.57 1.40
C LEU A 110 11.11 -22.06 0.69
N GLY A 111 11.15 -20.82 0.17
CA GLY A 111 10.06 -20.22 -0.58
C GLY A 111 9.81 -20.92 -1.92
N HIS A 112 8.69 -20.58 -2.55
CA HIS A 112 8.26 -21.18 -3.82
C HIS A 112 7.65 -20.16 -4.77
N ARG A 113 7.63 -20.48 -6.06
CA ARG A 113 6.90 -19.69 -7.07
C ARG A 113 5.41 -20.03 -7.03
N ASP A 114 4.58 -19.01 -7.05
CA ASP A 114 3.12 -19.06 -7.11
C ASP A 114 2.66 -18.20 -8.30
N GLY A 115 2.65 -18.81 -9.50
CA GLY A 115 2.42 -18.08 -10.76
C GLY A 115 3.48 -17.01 -11.01
N THR A 116 3.05 -15.75 -11.06
CA THR A 116 3.93 -14.57 -11.20
C THR A 116 4.53 -14.10 -9.88
N PHE A 117 4.10 -14.66 -8.75
CA PHE A 117 4.56 -14.29 -7.41
C PHE A 117 5.64 -15.25 -6.90
N PHE A 118 6.47 -14.75 -5.99
CA PHE A 118 7.35 -15.57 -5.15
C PHE A 118 6.87 -15.49 -3.71
N ARG A 119 6.48 -16.64 -3.15
CA ARG A 119 6.03 -16.76 -1.75
C ARG A 119 7.22 -17.12 -0.89
N LEU A 120 7.57 -16.21 0.01
CA LEU A 120 8.52 -16.45 1.09
C LEU A 120 7.99 -17.55 2.03
N ASP A 121 8.87 -18.41 2.55
CA ASP A 121 8.48 -19.37 3.58
C ASP A 121 8.06 -18.64 4.86
N GLU A 122 6.84 -18.92 5.31
CA GLU A 122 6.18 -18.22 6.42
C GLU A 122 6.89 -18.45 7.75
N ALA A 123 7.24 -19.70 8.06
CA ALA A 123 7.86 -20.04 9.33
C ALA A 123 9.26 -19.43 9.47
N ALA A 124 10.04 -19.38 8.39
CA ALA A 124 11.33 -18.71 8.35
C ALA A 124 11.19 -17.19 8.42
N MET A 125 10.22 -16.61 7.69
CA MET A 125 9.97 -15.17 7.71
C MET A 125 9.53 -14.68 9.10
N ALA A 126 8.66 -15.44 9.78
CA ALA A 126 8.16 -15.11 11.12
C ALA A 126 9.26 -15.08 12.20
N ARG A 127 10.41 -15.72 11.94
CA ARG A 127 11.59 -15.64 12.83
C ARG A 127 12.42 -14.37 12.63
N SER A 128 12.23 -13.64 11.54
CA SER A 128 12.95 -12.38 11.32
C SER A 128 12.50 -11.35 12.36
N PRO A 129 13.44 -10.70 13.07
CA PRO A 129 13.10 -9.53 13.87
C PRO A 129 12.35 -8.48 13.05
N SER A 130 11.32 -7.87 13.64
CA SER A 130 10.62 -6.72 13.05
C SER A 130 11.40 -5.46 13.41
N ASP A 131 12.34 -5.09 12.53
CA ASP A 131 13.19 -3.92 12.70
C ASP A 131 13.37 -3.20 11.35
N SER A 132 13.55 -1.88 11.41
CA SER A 132 13.79 -1.06 10.22
C SER A 132 15.26 -1.12 9.80
N LEU A 133 15.57 -0.77 8.55
CA LEU A 133 16.96 -0.69 8.13
C LEU A 133 17.71 0.44 8.85
N ASP A 134 17.00 1.50 9.22
CA ASP A 134 17.51 2.66 9.94
C ASP A 134 18.13 2.24 11.28
N TYR A 135 17.36 1.55 12.12
CA TYR A 135 17.82 1.00 13.41
C TYR A 135 18.75 -0.21 13.26
N ALA A 136 18.44 -1.14 12.36
CA ALA A 136 19.18 -2.40 12.24
C ALA A 136 20.59 -2.19 11.67
N LEU A 137 20.77 -1.15 10.85
CA LEU A 137 21.99 -0.92 10.09
C LEU A 137 22.50 0.52 10.12
N MET A 138 21.68 1.51 9.77
CA MET A 138 22.17 2.88 9.50
C MET A 138 22.74 3.58 10.74
N GLU A 139 22.11 3.42 11.91
CA GLU A 139 22.62 3.97 13.18
C GLU A 139 23.96 3.33 13.64
N LYS A 140 24.33 2.18 13.06
CA LYS A 140 25.45 1.35 13.55
C LYS A 140 26.62 1.28 12.57
N THR A 141 26.37 1.47 11.28
CA THR A 141 27.39 1.29 10.25
C THR A 141 28.34 2.48 10.18
N GLY A 142 29.64 2.18 10.06
CA GLY A 142 30.67 3.18 9.83
C GLY A 142 30.93 3.50 8.35
N CYS A 143 30.17 2.91 7.42
CA CYS A 143 30.30 3.17 5.99
C CYS A 143 29.07 3.85 5.38
N ALA A 144 28.25 4.50 6.21
CA ALA A 144 27.17 5.35 5.76
C ALA A 144 27.70 6.57 4.98
N ALA A 145 26.94 6.97 3.97
CA ALA A 145 27.14 8.22 3.25
C ALA A 145 25.79 8.90 2.97
N VAL A 146 25.79 10.21 2.81
CA VAL A 146 24.60 11.00 2.48
C VAL A 146 24.79 11.76 1.18
N VAL A 147 23.78 11.72 0.31
CA VAL A 147 23.65 12.62 -0.83
C VAL A 147 22.52 13.59 -0.51
N ALA A 148 22.89 14.83 -0.21
CA ALA A 148 21.92 15.92 -0.03
C ALA A 148 21.35 16.34 -1.39
N ALA A 149 20.02 16.46 -1.48
CA ALA A 149 19.36 16.90 -2.70
C ALA A 149 18.02 17.60 -2.42
N ASP A 150 17.79 18.71 -3.12
CA ASP A 150 16.47 19.35 -3.17
C ASP A 150 15.60 18.65 -4.22
N LEU A 151 14.82 17.69 -3.73
CA LEU A 151 13.98 16.81 -4.55
C LEU A 151 12.52 17.27 -4.64
N ASP A 152 12.14 18.29 -3.86
CA ASP A 152 10.74 18.62 -3.59
C ASP A 152 9.97 17.34 -3.19
N TRP A 153 10.46 16.76 -2.09
CA TRP A 153 10.12 15.43 -1.59
C TRP A 153 9.05 15.51 -0.50
N SER A 154 8.13 14.53 -0.52
CA SER A 154 7.18 14.29 0.55
C SER A 154 7.02 12.79 0.79
N ASP A 155 6.91 12.38 2.05
CA ASP A 155 6.61 11.00 2.45
C ASP A 155 5.13 10.62 2.26
N ILE A 156 4.28 11.61 1.91
CA ILE A 156 2.80 11.51 1.86
C ILE A 156 2.25 10.81 3.11
N GLY A 157 2.81 11.11 4.29
CA GLY A 157 2.47 10.43 5.54
C GLY A 157 1.11 10.83 6.13
N SER A 158 0.40 11.78 5.51
CA SER A 158 -0.93 12.26 5.93
C SER A 158 -1.77 12.84 4.80
N TRP A 159 -3.07 12.96 5.06
CA TRP A 159 -3.97 13.72 4.19
C TRP A 159 -3.63 15.21 4.12
N HIS A 160 -2.98 15.76 5.16
CA HIS A 160 -2.51 17.15 5.11
C HIS A 160 -1.36 17.30 4.11
N ALA A 161 -0.38 16.39 4.14
CA ALA A 161 0.71 16.37 3.16
C ALA A 161 0.17 16.23 1.74
N LEU A 162 -0.85 15.38 1.54
CA LEU A 162 -1.53 15.29 0.25
C LEU A 162 -2.15 16.62 -0.19
N TRP A 163 -2.80 17.34 0.73
CA TRP A 163 -3.37 18.66 0.43
C TRP A 163 -2.28 19.68 0.07
N GLU A 164 -1.15 19.68 0.79
CA GLU A 164 -0.03 20.60 0.53
C GLU A 164 0.54 20.44 -0.88
N VAL A 165 0.80 19.20 -1.31
CA VAL A 165 1.44 18.90 -2.61
C VAL A 165 0.48 18.88 -3.79
N SER A 166 -0.83 18.87 -3.54
CA SER A 166 -1.85 18.86 -4.60
C SER A 166 -2.10 20.26 -5.15
N GLY A 167 -2.48 20.31 -6.44
CA GLY A 167 -2.98 21.52 -7.08
C GLY A 167 -4.26 22.00 -6.41
N LYS A 168 -4.33 23.30 -6.10
CA LYS A 168 -5.45 23.94 -5.40
C LYS A 168 -6.23 24.85 -6.35
N ASP A 169 -7.52 25.01 -6.08
CA ASP A 169 -8.33 26.06 -6.70
C ASP A 169 -8.06 27.45 -6.07
N ASP A 170 -8.77 28.47 -6.54
CA ASP A 170 -8.64 29.86 -6.05
C ASP A 170 -9.03 30.03 -4.57
N ASN A 171 -9.77 29.07 -4.00
CA ASN A 171 -10.21 29.04 -2.60
C ASN A 171 -9.31 28.14 -1.72
N GLY A 172 -8.20 27.62 -2.27
CA GLY A 172 -7.27 26.75 -1.56
C GLY A 172 -7.77 25.30 -1.42
N ASN A 173 -8.81 24.89 -2.14
CA ASN A 173 -9.35 23.54 -2.07
C ASN A 173 -8.60 22.58 -2.99
N VAL A 174 -8.46 21.34 -2.55
CA VAL A 174 -8.04 20.20 -3.35
C VAL A 174 -9.27 19.35 -3.64
N ILE A 175 -9.57 19.15 -4.92
CA ILE A 175 -10.76 18.47 -5.40
C ILE A 175 -10.35 17.22 -6.18
N LEU A 176 -10.81 16.06 -5.74
CA LEU A 176 -10.54 14.77 -6.38
C LEU A 176 -11.87 14.01 -6.55
N GLY A 177 -12.25 13.68 -7.79
CA GLY A 177 -13.48 12.93 -8.08
C GLY A 177 -14.73 13.79 -8.28
N ASP A 178 -15.91 13.21 -8.08
CA ASP A 178 -17.19 13.88 -8.27
C ASP A 178 -17.57 14.70 -7.02
N VAL A 179 -17.29 16.00 -7.07
CA VAL A 179 -17.40 16.90 -5.92
C VAL A 179 -18.10 18.20 -6.32
N LEU A 180 -19.06 18.62 -5.49
CA LEU A 180 -19.68 19.95 -5.55
C LEU A 180 -19.34 20.76 -4.29
N MET A 181 -19.04 22.05 -4.48
CA MET A 181 -18.58 22.92 -3.40
C MET A 181 -19.31 24.25 -3.48
N GLU A 182 -19.88 24.68 -2.36
CA GLU A 182 -20.50 25.99 -2.18
C GLU A 182 -19.90 26.62 -0.91
N ASP A 183 -19.33 27.83 -1.01
CA ASP A 183 -18.71 28.51 0.14
C ASP A 183 -17.68 27.67 0.92
N THR A 184 -16.91 26.80 0.23
CA THR A 184 -15.90 25.94 0.85
C THR A 184 -14.47 26.45 0.58
N LYS A 185 -13.61 26.46 1.60
CA LYS A 185 -12.21 26.98 1.51
C LYS A 185 -11.19 26.09 2.21
N ASN A 186 -9.97 26.06 1.69
CA ASN A 186 -8.83 25.32 2.27
C ASN A 186 -9.15 23.85 2.62
N CYS A 187 -10.03 23.19 1.87
CA CYS A 187 -10.44 21.83 2.14
C CYS A 187 -9.73 20.82 1.23
N LEU A 188 -9.58 19.57 1.69
CA LEU A 188 -9.30 18.44 0.81
C LEU A 188 -10.57 17.60 0.71
N VAL A 189 -11.17 17.55 -0.48
CA VAL A 189 -12.40 16.80 -0.75
C VAL A 189 -12.11 15.75 -1.82
N ARG A 190 -12.23 14.48 -1.43
CA ARG A 190 -12.03 13.33 -2.31
C ARG A 190 -13.29 12.48 -2.34
N SER A 191 -13.77 12.21 -3.55
CA SER A 191 -14.83 11.27 -3.87
C SER A 191 -14.26 10.18 -4.77
N GLU A 192 -14.60 8.93 -4.50
CA GLU A 192 -14.24 7.80 -5.37
C GLU A 192 -15.46 7.11 -5.97
N ASN A 193 -16.59 7.04 -5.25
CA ASN A 193 -17.74 6.23 -5.65
C ASN A 193 -19.05 7.00 -5.65
N THR A 194 -19.18 8.06 -4.85
CA THR A 194 -20.41 8.85 -4.79
C THR A 194 -20.14 10.34 -4.75
N LEU A 195 -21.08 11.13 -5.26
CA LEU A 195 -21.00 12.59 -5.22
C LEU A 195 -20.81 13.08 -3.78
N VAL A 196 -19.78 13.89 -3.56
CA VAL A 196 -19.57 14.60 -2.28
C VAL A 196 -19.89 16.08 -2.47
N ALA A 197 -20.91 16.57 -1.77
CA ALA A 197 -21.25 18.00 -1.75
C ALA A 197 -20.80 18.63 -0.43
N THR A 198 -20.13 19.79 -0.49
CA THR A 198 -19.73 20.58 0.68
C THR A 198 -20.34 21.97 0.63
N VAL A 199 -20.84 22.45 1.77
CA VAL A 199 -21.42 23.79 1.90
C VAL A 199 -20.85 24.46 3.14
N GLY A 200 -20.17 25.59 2.99
CA GLY A 200 -19.67 26.40 4.11
C GLY A 200 -18.55 25.75 4.92
N LEU A 201 -17.78 24.82 4.34
CA LEU A 201 -16.69 24.15 5.06
C LEU A 201 -15.39 24.95 4.95
N GLU A 202 -14.61 25.02 6.04
CA GLU A 202 -13.28 25.62 6.02
C GLU A 202 -12.25 24.73 6.72
N ASN A 203 -11.08 24.54 6.11
CA ASN A 203 -9.96 23.77 6.68
C ASN A 203 -10.33 22.31 7.03
N MET A 204 -11.21 21.70 6.23
CA MET A 204 -11.72 20.35 6.45
C MET A 204 -11.15 19.34 5.44
N LEU A 205 -11.03 18.11 5.91
CA LEU A 205 -10.79 16.91 5.15
C LEU A 205 -12.12 16.17 5.01
N VAL A 206 -12.52 15.84 3.78
CA VAL A 206 -13.63 14.94 3.46
C VAL A 206 -13.11 13.91 2.46
N VAL A 207 -13.03 12.65 2.87
CA VAL A 207 -12.61 11.55 2.01
C VAL A 207 -13.70 10.50 2.00
N GLU A 208 -14.30 10.30 0.83
CA GLU A 208 -15.21 9.20 0.55
C GLU A 208 -14.45 8.14 -0.27
N THR A 209 -14.46 6.92 0.26
CA THR A 209 -14.02 5.72 -0.43
C THR A 209 -15.18 4.73 -0.48
N SER A 210 -14.99 3.66 -1.22
CA SER A 210 -16.04 2.67 -1.50
C SER A 210 -16.66 2.03 -0.24
N ASP A 211 -15.96 2.08 0.89
CA ASP A 211 -16.24 1.39 2.15
C ASP A 211 -16.34 2.32 3.37
N ALA A 212 -15.91 3.59 3.28
CA ALA A 212 -15.94 4.51 4.40
C ALA A 212 -15.96 5.99 3.97
N VAL A 213 -16.44 6.83 4.88
CA VAL A 213 -16.31 8.29 4.78
C VAL A 213 -15.55 8.82 6.00
N LEU A 214 -14.48 9.57 5.76
CA LEU A 214 -13.72 10.28 6.77
C LEU A 214 -13.97 11.77 6.66
N VAL A 215 -14.44 12.38 7.75
CA VAL A 215 -14.54 13.84 7.89
C VAL A 215 -13.75 14.28 9.11
N ALA A 216 -12.82 15.21 8.94
CA ALA A 216 -12.00 15.74 10.03
C ALA A 216 -11.46 17.14 9.70
N PRO A 217 -11.05 17.95 10.69
CA PRO A 217 -10.19 19.08 10.42
C PRO A 217 -8.89 18.62 9.74
N LEU A 218 -8.43 19.36 8.74
CA LEU A 218 -7.21 19.00 8.00
C LEU A 218 -5.98 18.91 8.92
N SER A 219 -5.92 19.78 9.93
CA SER A 219 -4.90 19.80 10.99
C SER A 219 -4.86 18.55 11.88
N ARG A 220 -5.90 17.72 11.83
CA ARG A 220 -6.01 16.46 12.58
C ARG A 220 -5.97 15.22 11.69
N SER A 221 -5.52 15.35 10.44
CA SER A 221 -5.45 14.24 9.48
C SER A 221 -4.71 13.00 10.00
N GLN A 222 -3.66 13.17 10.82
CA GLN A 222 -2.91 12.06 11.44
C GLN A 222 -3.73 11.26 12.47
N ASP A 223 -4.80 11.83 13.04
CA ASP A 223 -5.67 11.14 14.00
C ASP A 223 -6.46 9.98 13.38
N VAL A 224 -6.45 9.83 12.05
CA VAL A 224 -7.00 8.66 11.34
C VAL A 224 -6.44 7.34 11.91
N LYS A 225 -5.18 7.32 12.37
CA LYS A 225 -4.55 6.16 13.02
C LYS A 225 -5.34 5.70 14.26
N LYS A 226 -5.91 6.65 15.02
CA LYS A 226 -6.74 6.36 16.21
C LYS A 226 -8.06 5.67 15.80
N ILE A 227 -8.65 6.06 14.67
CA ILE A 227 -9.84 5.41 14.13
C ILE A 227 -9.51 4.00 13.68
N VAL A 228 -8.42 3.80 12.93
CA VAL A 228 -7.94 2.46 12.53
C VAL A 228 -7.72 1.55 13.73
N THR A 229 -7.14 2.06 14.83
CA THR A 229 -7.02 1.29 16.09
C THR A 229 -8.38 0.87 16.67
N LYS A 230 -9.38 1.75 16.63
CA LYS A 230 -10.74 1.42 17.09
C LYS A 230 -11.43 0.39 16.20
N LEU A 231 -11.26 0.48 14.88
CA LEU A 231 -11.77 -0.50 13.91
C LEU A 231 -11.19 -1.90 14.19
N LYS A 232 -9.87 -1.97 14.41
CA LYS A 232 -9.16 -3.20 14.83
C LYS A 232 -9.75 -3.81 16.10
N LYS A 233 -9.94 -2.99 17.14
CA LYS A 233 -10.52 -3.45 18.42
C LYS A 233 -11.97 -3.92 18.30
N SER A 234 -12.71 -3.35 17.35
CA SER A 234 -14.12 -3.67 17.10
C SER A 234 -14.29 -4.80 16.08
N ASN A 235 -13.20 -5.44 15.65
CA ASN A 235 -13.15 -6.48 14.63
C ASN A 235 -13.94 -6.13 13.35
N ARG A 236 -13.87 -4.87 12.91
CA ARG A 236 -14.45 -4.46 11.63
C ARG A 236 -13.49 -4.72 10.48
N ASP A 237 -13.98 -4.70 9.24
CA ASP A 237 -13.22 -5.15 8.08
C ASP A 237 -12.68 -4.02 7.18
N GLU A 238 -13.07 -2.76 7.38
CA GLU A 238 -12.66 -1.63 6.52
C GLU A 238 -11.14 -1.39 6.54
N PHE A 239 -10.44 -1.84 7.60
CA PHE A 239 -8.99 -1.77 7.64
C PHE A 239 -8.28 -3.00 7.03
N LYS A 240 -9.02 -4.07 6.74
CA LYS A 240 -8.49 -5.37 6.28
C LYS A 240 -8.75 -5.61 4.80
N LEU A 241 -9.95 -5.32 4.33
CA LEU A 241 -10.43 -5.66 3.01
C LEU A 241 -10.94 -4.40 2.33
N HIS A 242 -10.33 -4.05 1.20
CA HIS A 242 -10.96 -3.13 0.27
C HIS A 242 -12.14 -3.87 -0.38
N ARG A 243 -13.17 -3.14 -0.84
CA ARG A 243 -14.31 -3.76 -1.53
C ARG A 243 -13.88 -4.63 -2.71
N THR A 244 -12.78 -4.26 -3.37
CA THR A 244 -12.15 -5.06 -4.42
C THR A 244 -10.91 -5.77 -3.90
N VAL A 245 -10.84 -7.07 -4.13
CA VAL A 245 -9.76 -7.95 -3.71
C VAL A 245 -9.12 -8.58 -4.94
N HIS A 246 -7.81 -8.37 -5.12
CA HIS A 246 -7.04 -8.92 -6.22
C HIS A 246 -6.51 -10.33 -5.91
N ARG A 247 -6.51 -11.19 -6.94
CA ARG A 247 -6.08 -12.58 -6.92
C ARG A 247 -5.25 -12.89 -8.17
N PRO A 248 -4.45 -13.97 -8.19
CA PRO A 248 -3.67 -14.35 -9.38
C PRO A 248 -4.51 -14.56 -10.65
N TRP A 249 -5.80 -14.90 -10.50
CA TRP A 249 -6.74 -15.10 -11.61
C TRP A 249 -7.52 -13.85 -12.03
N GLY A 250 -7.37 -12.72 -11.32
CA GLY A 250 -8.16 -11.50 -11.55
C GLY A 250 -8.55 -10.81 -10.25
N SER A 251 -9.84 -10.53 -10.06
CA SER A 251 -10.33 -9.88 -8.83
C SER A 251 -11.81 -10.17 -8.55
N TYR A 252 -12.24 -9.91 -7.32
CA TYR A 252 -13.67 -9.78 -7.02
C TYR A 252 -13.94 -8.48 -6.26
N THR A 253 -15.10 -7.88 -6.50
CA THR A 253 -15.64 -6.74 -5.75
C THR A 253 -16.89 -7.18 -4.99
N VAL A 254 -16.95 -6.97 -3.68
CA VAL A 254 -18.20 -7.11 -2.92
C VAL A 254 -19.07 -5.88 -3.18
N LEU A 255 -20.15 -6.09 -3.92
CA LEU A 255 -21.12 -5.03 -4.23
C LEU A 255 -22.05 -4.79 -3.05
N GLU A 256 -22.51 -5.87 -2.43
CA GLU A 256 -23.46 -5.84 -1.32
C GLU A 256 -23.27 -7.06 -0.42
N LYS A 257 -23.47 -6.91 0.89
CA LYS A 257 -23.37 -8.01 1.86
C LYS A 257 -24.39 -7.83 2.97
N HIS A 258 -25.19 -8.87 3.19
CA HIS A 258 -26.16 -8.99 4.28
C HIS A 258 -25.98 -10.33 4.99
N GLU A 259 -26.78 -10.57 6.03
CA GLU A 259 -26.72 -11.80 6.83
C GLU A 259 -27.01 -13.07 6.01
N ARG A 260 -27.87 -12.96 4.98
CA ARG A 260 -28.39 -14.11 4.22
C ARG A 260 -27.95 -14.15 2.78
N TYR A 261 -27.39 -13.06 2.25
CA TYR A 261 -26.89 -13.00 0.89
C TYR A 261 -25.69 -12.08 0.73
N GLN A 262 -24.92 -12.32 -0.31
CA GLN A 262 -23.81 -11.47 -0.73
C GLN A 262 -23.78 -11.39 -2.25
N ILE A 263 -23.55 -10.19 -2.78
CA ILE A 263 -23.42 -9.95 -4.22
C ILE A 263 -21.98 -9.56 -4.50
N LYS A 264 -21.36 -10.26 -5.45
CA LYS A 264 -20.02 -9.97 -5.93
C LYS A 264 -20.02 -9.73 -7.43
N ARG A 265 -19.15 -8.83 -7.87
CA ARG A 265 -18.66 -8.79 -9.26
C ARG A 265 -17.33 -9.51 -9.30
N ILE A 266 -17.20 -10.54 -10.11
CA ILE A 266 -15.97 -11.29 -10.33
C ILE A 266 -15.44 -10.95 -11.71
N THR A 267 -14.17 -10.56 -11.78
CA THR A 267 -13.44 -10.32 -13.03
C THR A 267 -12.32 -11.36 -13.14
N VAL A 268 -12.37 -12.20 -14.17
CA VAL A 268 -11.38 -13.25 -14.42
C VAL A 268 -10.58 -12.90 -15.66
N SER A 269 -9.25 -12.81 -15.52
CA SER A 269 -8.36 -12.48 -16.63
C SER A 269 -8.33 -13.58 -17.70
N PRO A 270 -8.00 -13.26 -18.97
CA PRO A 270 -7.88 -14.23 -20.05
C PRO A 270 -7.05 -15.45 -19.69
N GLY A 271 -7.56 -16.65 -19.98
CA GLY A 271 -6.89 -17.92 -19.71
C GLY A 271 -6.79 -18.31 -18.23
N SER A 272 -7.31 -17.48 -17.31
CA SER A 272 -7.27 -17.75 -15.88
C SER A 272 -8.48 -18.54 -15.40
N LYS A 273 -8.35 -19.13 -14.20
CA LYS A 273 -9.42 -19.86 -13.54
C LYS A 273 -9.34 -19.74 -12.03
N LEU A 274 -10.50 -19.82 -11.40
CA LEU A 274 -10.61 -19.97 -9.96
C LEU A 274 -10.23 -21.41 -9.56
N SER A 275 -9.92 -21.60 -8.28
CA SER A 275 -9.77 -22.95 -7.71
C SER A 275 -11.08 -23.73 -7.82
N LEU A 276 -10.99 -25.06 -7.85
CA LEU A 276 -12.18 -25.90 -7.69
C LEU A 276 -12.64 -25.80 -6.23
N GLN A 277 -13.90 -25.45 -6.01
CA GLN A 277 -14.46 -25.15 -4.69
C GLN A 277 -15.76 -25.94 -4.45
N MET A 278 -16.14 -26.12 -3.19
CA MET A 278 -17.45 -26.63 -2.80
C MET A 278 -17.87 -26.00 -1.49
N HIS A 279 -19.04 -25.36 -1.47
CA HIS A 279 -19.54 -24.70 -0.28
C HIS A 279 -20.64 -25.51 0.39
N HIS A 280 -20.56 -25.68 1.71
CA HIS A 280 -21.56 -26.49 2.44
C HIS A 280 -22.83 -25.71 2.74
N HIS A 281 -22.74 -24.39 2.94
CA HIS A 281 -23.81 -23.61 3.56
C HIS A 281 -24.42 -22.53 2.67
N ARG A 282 -23.94 -22.41 1.43
CA ARG A 282 -24.45 -21.42 0.47
C ARG A 282 -24.66 -22.01 -0.92
N HIS A 283 -25.64 -21.43 -1.59
CA HIS A 283 -25.92 -21.60 -3.01
C HIS A 283 -25.46 -20.35 -3.74
N GLU A 284 -25.17 -20.47 -5.03
CA GLU A 284 -24.71 -19.35 -5.84
C GLU A 284 -25.50 -19.23 -7.14
N HIS A 285 -25.78 -18.01 -7.56
CA HIS A 285 -26.31 -17.70 -8.88
C HIS A 285 -25.30 -16.85 -9.61
N TRP A 286 -24.90 -17.31 -10.78
CA TRP A 286 -23.88 -16.66 -11.60
C TRP A 286 -24.52 -16.14 -12.87
N VAL A 287 -24.28 -14.87 -13.20
CA VAL A 287 -24.74 -14.23 -14.44
C VAL A 287 -23.53 -13.62 -15.14
N VAL A 288 -23.30 -14.00 -16.40
CA VAL A 288 -22.22 -13.43 -17.20
C VAL A 288 -22.63 -12.04 -17.67
N VAL A 289 -21.85 -11.03 -17.31
CA VAL A 289 -22.05 -9.64 -17.75
C VAL A 289 -21.36 -9.38 -19.07
N SER A 290 -20.11 -9.83 -19.21
CA SER A 290 -19.32 -9.67 -20.44
C SER A 290 -18.35 -10.84 -20.63
N GLY A 291 -18.04 -11.16 -21.88
CA GLY A 291 -17.10 -12.23 -22.22
C GLY A 291 -17.71 -13.64 -22.26
N THR A 292 -16.88 -14.66 -22.03
CA THR A 292 -17.31 -16.08 -22.07
C THR A 292 -16.80 -16.80 -20.84
N ALA A 293 -17.70 -17.48 -20.13
CA ALA A 293 -17.38 -18.28 -18.96
C ALA A 293 -17.41 -19.76 -19.32
N ARG A 294 -16.39 -20.53 -18.89
CA ARG A 294 -16.49 -21.99 -18.81
C ARG A 294 -16.79 -22.36 -17.36
N ILE A 295 -17.93 -23.00 -17.15
CA ILE A 295 -18.43 -23.38 -15.84
C ILE A 295 -18.21 -24.88 -15.66
N THR A 296 -17.67 -25.27 -14.52
CA THR A 296 -17.81 -26.63 -13.97
C THR A 296 -18.88 -26.58 -12.89
N ASN A 297 -19.91 -27.42 -12.97
CA ASN A 297 -20.98 -27.54 -11.97
C ASN A 297 -21.28 -29.03 -11.74
N GLY A 298 -20.66 -29.61 -10.71
CA GLY A 298 -20.63 -31.05 -10.52
C GLY A 298 -19.86 -31.74 -11.64
N ASP A 299 -20.54 -32.64 -12.35
CA ASP A 299 -19.98 -33.39 -13.48
C ASP A 299 -20.14 -32.65 -14.82
N ASP A 300 -20.96 -31.59 -14.85
CA ASP A 300 -21.24 -30.83 -16.07
C ASP A 300 -20.20 -29.74 -16.31
N ILE A 301 -19.70 -29.65 -17.55
CA ILE A 301 -18.83 -28.57 -18.02
C ILE A 301 -19.45 -27.94 -19.25
N PHE A 302 -19.77 -26.65 -19.18
CA PHE A 302 -20.44 -25.93 -20.27
C PHE A 302 -19.96 -24.48 -20.36
N LEU A 303 -20.28 -23.84 -21.49
CA LEU A 303 -19.99 -22.43 -21.72
C LEU A 303 -21.24 -21.59 -21.43
N LEU A 304 -21.03 -20.43 -20.81
CA LEU A 304 -22.01 -19.35 -20.72
C LEU A 304 -21.46 -18.11 -21.43
N TYR A 305 -22.34 -17.43 -22.14
CA TYR A 305 -22.11 -16.17 -22.81
C TYR A 305 -22.84 -15.04 -22.09
N GLU A 306 -22.63 -13.80 -22.53
CA GLU A 306 -23.27 -12.61 -21.97
C GLU A 306 -24.78 -12.77 -21.79
N ASN A 307 -25.28 -12.29 -20.64
CA ASN A 307 -26.67 -12.38 -20.20
C ASN A 307 -27.19 -13.82 -19.97
N GLN A 308 -26.32 -14.83 -19.97
CA GLN A 308 -26.67 -16.18 -19.54
C GLN A 308 -26.27 -16.43 -18.09
N SER A 309 -26.93 -17.39 -17.45
CA SER A 309 -26.77 -17.67 -16.03
C SER A 309 -26.74 -19.15 -15.69
N THR A 310 -26.20 -19.47 -14.51
CA THR A 310 -26.28 -20.80 -13.90
C THR A 310 -26.56 -20.71 -12.42
N TYR A 311 -27.12 -21.77 -11.86
CA TYR A 311 -27.29 -21.99 -10.43
C TYR A 311 -26.30 -23.06 -9.96
N ILE A 312 -25.59 -22.76 -8.88
CA ILE A 312 -24.65 -23.66 -8.21
C ILE A 312 -25.27 -24.08 -6.87
N PRO A 313 -25.72 -25.33 -6.71
CA PRO A 313 -26.26 -25.80 -5.45
C PRO A 313 -25.16 -25.94 -4.37
N ALA A 314 -25.53 -25.74 -3.10
CA ALA A 314 -24.68 -26.10 -1.97
C ALA A 314 -24.29 -27.58 -2.03
N GLY A 315 -23.07 -27.90 -1.61
CA GLY A 315 -22.51 -29.25 -1.66
C GLY A 315 -21.97 -29.68 -3.02
N VAL A 316 -22.10 -28.84 -4.07
CA VAL A 316 -21.66 -29.17 -5.43
C VAL A 316 -20.30 -28.54 -5.72
N ARG A 317 -19.38 -29.35 -6.24
CA ARG A 317 -18.08 -28.86 -6.70
C ARG A 317 -18.26 -28.00 -7.94
N HIS A 318 -17.66 -26.82 -7.94
CA HIS A 318 -17.80 -25.89 -9.05
C HIS A 318 -16.51 -25.10 -9.30
N ARG A 319 -16.38 -24.58 -10.52
CA ARG A 319 -15.24 -23.77 -10.95
C ARG A 319 -15.65 -22.81 -12.06
N LEU A 320 -15.14 -21.58 -11.98
CA LEU A 320 -15.22 -20.57 -13.03
C LEU A 320 -13.88 -20.46 -13.76
N GLU A 321 -13.92 -20.51 -15.09
CA GLU A 321 -12.76 -20.28 -15.95
C GLU A 321 -13.10 -19.25 -17.03
N ASN A 322 -12.11 -18.43 -17.41
CA ASN A 322 -12.19 -17.58 -18.60
C ASN A 322 -11.36 -18.20 -19.74
N PRO A 323 -11.99 -18.94 -20.68
CA PRO A 323 -11.31 -19.48 -21.86
C PRO A 323 -11.05 -18.44 -22.96
N GLY A 324 -11.54 -17.21 -22.79
CA GLY A 324 -11.47 -16.15 -23.79
C GLY A 324 -10.15 -15.38 -23.81
N VAL A 325 -10.14 -14.34 -24.64
CA VAL A 325 -9.00 -13.42 -24.83
C VAL A 325 -9.28 -12.01 -24.31
N VAL A 326 -10.46 -11.78 -23.74
CA VAL A 326 -10.87 -10.55 -23.03
C VAL A 326 -11.23 -10.90 -21.59
N ASP A 327 -11.26 -9.91 -20.69
CA ASP A 327 -11.70 -10.14 -19.32
C ASP A 327 -13.14 -10.67 -19.29
N LEU A 328 -13.38 -11.65 -18.41
CA LEU A 328 -14.70 -12.17 -18.11
C LEU A 328 -15.24 -11.44 -16.90
N GLU A 329 -16.40 -10.80 -17.02
CA GLU A 329 -17.12 -10.22 -15.88
C GLU A 329 -18.39 -11.03 -15.56
N LEU A 330 -18.56 -11.31 -14.27
CA LEU A 330 -19.66 -12.13 -13.77
C LEU A 330 -20.23 -11.51 -12.49
N ILE A 331 -21.56 -11.48 -12.37
CA ILE A 331 -22.23 -11.21 -11.09
C ILE A 331 -22.53 -12.54 -10.42
N GLU A 332 -22.06 -12.68 -9.19
CA GLU A 332 -22.34 -13.79 -8.30
C GLU A 332 -23.26 -13.31 -7.19
N VAL A 333 -24.38 -14.00 -7.01
CA VAL A 333 -25.27 -13.84 -5.87
C VAL A 333 -25.18 -15.09 -5.02
N GLN A 334 -24.56 -14.97 -3.84
CA GLN A 334 -24.47 -16.02 -2.84
C GLN A 334 -25.69 -15.94 -1.91
N ASN A 335 -26.34 -17.06 -1.62
CA ASN A 335 -27.47 -17.15 -0.69
C ASN A 335 -27.28 -18.33 0.26
N GLY A 336 -27.33 -18.10 1.57
CA GLY A 336 -27.02 -19.15 2.54
C GLY A 336 -27.15 -18.74 4.00
N SER A 337 -26.92 -19.70 4.90
CA SER A 337 -26.81 -19.43 6.34
C SER A 337 -25.40 -19.01 6.75
N TYR A 338 -24.40 -19.26 5.91
CA TYR A 338 -23.02 -18.86 6.12
C TYR A 338 -22.38 -18.49 4.77
N LEU A 339 -21.68 -17.36 4.73
CA LEU A 339 -21.13 -16.77 3.50
C LEU A 339 -19.62 -16.48 3.63
N GLY A 340 -18.95 -17.09 4.62
CA GLY A 340 -17.52 -16.93 4.82
C GLY A 340 -16.71 -17.50 3.66
N GLU A 341 -15.53 -16.93 3.41
CA GLU A 341 -14.58 -17.45 2.41
C GLU A 341 -13.90 -18.75 2.87
N ASP A 342 -14.05 -19.13 4.14
CA ASP A 342 -13.53 -20.36 4.74
C ASP A 342 -14.47 -21.57 4.59
N ASP A 343 -15.65 -21.39 3.99
CA ASP A 343 -16.58 -22.47 3.64
C ASP A 343 -16.20 -23.17 2.33
N ILE A 344 -14.91 -23.44 2.04
CA ILE A 344 -14.39 -23.99 0.75
C ILE A 344 -13.95 -25.44 0.84
#